data_AF-A0A523B5F1-F1
#
_entry.id   AF-A0A523B5F1-F1
#
_cell.length_a   1.000
_cell.length_b   1.000
_cell.length_c   1.000
_cell.angle_alpha   90.00
_cell.angle_beta   90.00
_cell.angle_gamma   90.00
#
_symmetry.space_group_name_H-M   'P 1'
#
loop_
_entity.id
_entity.type
_entity.pdbx_description
1 polymer ?
#
loop_
_entity_poly.entity_id
_entity_poly.type
_entity_poly.pdbx_seq_one_letter_code
_entity_poly.pdbx_strand_id
1 'polypeptide(L)'
;MIVDVEPLLAFTVLVSYPIHGSLHTFLASLIGGSLVGLFMYFIDRSFKRIYRGLALVKGDLGLKGYLVAGVIGWFIHVLYDTPLYYEMMPFYPLEGNPFYNSLPYPILHAFYVVLLCTGIAAYLVNTFKVSSNRCGVDHAMLQAGLLLVVAATLLLLSFDVLMLFLATIMIAGGIIVIHTSLLKLVKQWKTRIMLSMLCMLIAIIAFTVIAALSLSSLKVSIEVLLDTFVNLPTVFFAVLWISVLTGLMLLRRPLIEASSTVRPHLTFILILGWVLTPAIIGILVFWITLVIMAARIGETKYVQ
;
A
#
# COMPACT_ATOMS: atom_id res chain seq x y z
N MET A 1 -13.73 -1.55 1.05
CA MET A 1 -12.95 -2.79 0.81
C MET A 1 -13.79 -4.08 0.90
N ILE A 2 -14.53 -4.38 1.98
CA ILE A 2 -15.44 -5.57 1.94
C ILE A 2 -16.63 -5.32 1.00
N VAL A 3 -17.09 -4.08 0.92
CA VAL A 3 -18.18 -3.67 0.01
C VAL A 3 -17.78 -3.85 -1.46
N ASP A 4 -16.50 -3.61 -1.78
CA ASP A 4 -15.91 -3.78 -3.12
C ASP A 4 -15.78 -5.24 -3.57
N VAL A 5 -16.13 -6.22 -2.73
CA VAL A 5 -16.14 -7.64 -3.14
C VAL A 5 -17.11 -7.85 -4.30
N GLU A 6 -18.22 -7.11 -4.33
CA GLU A 6 -19.23 -7.20 -5.39
C GLU A 6 -18.70 -6.69 -6.75
N PRO A 7 -18.14 -5.46 -6.86
CA PRO A 7 -17.41 -5.04 -8.06
C PRO A 7 -16.29 -6.01 -8.46
N LEU A 8 -15.49 -6.51 -7.50
CA LEU A 8 -14.41 -7.45 -7.80
C LEU A 8 -14.95 -8.77 -8.40
N LEU A 9 -16.06 -9.28 -7.88
CA LEU A 9 -16.73 -10.45 -8.43
C LEU A 9 -17.33 -10.17 -9.81
N ALA A 10 -17.93 -9.00 -10.02
CA ALA A 10 -18.43 -8.59 -11.33
C ALA A 10 -17.31 -8.47 -12.38
N PHE A 11 -16.10 -8.08 -11.99
CA PHE A 11 -14.93 -8.05 -12.88
C PHE A 11 -14.34 -9.45 -13.17
N THR A 12 -14.44 -10.38 -12.22
CA THR A 12 -13.79 -11.70 -12.32
C THR A 12 -14.71 -12.81 -12.82
N VAL A 13 -16.01 -12.67 -12.60
CA VAL A 13 -17.05 -13.60 -13.03
C VAL A 13 -17.79 -12.94 -14.20
N LEU A 14 -17.77 -13.57 -15.38
CA LEU A 14 -18.42 -13.14 -16.63
C LEU A 14 -19.96 -13.13 -16.57
N VAL A 15 -20.55 -12.79 -15.43
CA VAL A 15 -22.00 -12.66 -15.25
C VAL A 15 -22.36 -11.20 -15.50
N SER A 16 -23.42 -10.96 -16.27
CA SER A 16 -24.01 -9.63 -16.52
C SER A 16 -24.66 -9.07 -15.25
N TYR A 17 -23.88 -8.87 -14.20
CA TYR A 17 -24.28 -8.31 -12.93
C TYR A 17 -23.85 -6.83 -12.85
N PRO A 18 -24.68 -5.91 -12.31
CA PRO A 18 -24.29 -4.52 -12.11
C PRO A 18 -22.99 -4.42 -11.30
N ILE A 19 -22.11 -3.48 -11.65
CA ILE A 19 -20.82 -3.30 -10.95
C ILE A 19 -21.08 -3.03 -9.46
N HIS A 20 -22.11 -2.23 -9.15
CA HIS A 20 -22.59 -1.96 -7.80
C HIS A 20 -24.01 -2.51 -7.66
N GLY A 21 -24.17 -3.54 -6.85
CA GLY A 21 -25.46 -4.14 -6.57
C GLY A 21 -25.93 -3.84 -5.15
N SER A 22 -26.53 -4.85 -4.51
CA SER A 22 -27.26 -4.67 -3.25
C SER A 22 -26.40 -4.27 -2.05
N LEU A 23 -25.07 -4.48 -2.10
CA LEU A 23 -24.17 -4.09 -1.02
C LEU A 23 -23.94 -2.57 -0.94
N HIS A 24 -24.24 -1.86 -2.02
CA HIS A 24 -24.04 -0.42 -2.16
C HIS A 24 -25.29 0.39 -1.79
N THR A 25 -25.98 -0.03 -0.72
CA THR A 25 -27.19 0.64 -0.19
C THR A 25 -26.94 1.10 1.25
N PHE A 26 -27.60 2.19 1.69
CA PHE A 26 -27.46 2.64 3.07
C PHE A 26 -28.05 1.63 4.07
N LEU A 27 -29.08 0.88 3.67
CA LEU A 27 -29.60 -0.22 4.48
C LEU A 27 -28.58 -1.35 4.64
N ALA A 28 -27.92 -1.76 3.55
CA ALA A 28 -26.83 -2.73 3.61
C ALA A 28 -25.66 -2.22 4.46
N SER A 29 -25.37 -0.91 4.46
CA SER A 29 -24.34 -0.33 5.32
C SER A 29 -24.62 -0.52 6.80
N LEU A 30 -25.89 -0.48 7.22
CA LEU A 30 -26.28 -0.72 8.61
C LEU A 30 -26.06 -2.19 9.00
N ILE A 31 -26.57 -3.12 8.18
CA ILE A 31 -26.52 -4.56 8.47
C ILE A 31 -25.09 -5.09 8.26
N GLY A 32 -24.55 -4.92 7.06
CA GLY A 32 -23.22 -5.36 6.66
C GLY A 32 -22.11 -4.66 7.47
N GLY A 33 -22.22 -3.35 7.68
CA GLY A 33 -21.27 -2.61 8.52
C GLY A 33 -21.28 -3.10 9.97
N SER A 34 -22.45 -3.43 10.54
CA SER A 34 -22.54 -4.05 11.86
C SER A 34 -21.89 -5.44 11.90
N LEU A 35 -22.12 -6.27 10.88
CA LEU A 35 -21.50 -7.60 10.79
C LEU A 35 -19.97 -7.52 10.67
N VAL A 36 -19.46 -6.60 9.85
CA VAL A 36 -18.02 -6.34 9.72
C VAL A 36 -17.44 -5.83 11.04
N GLY A 37 -18.13 -4.91 11.72
CA GLY A 37 -17.74 -4.43 13.05
C GLY A 37 -17.68 -5.59 14.06
N LEU A 38 -18.70 -6.43 14.10
CA LEU A 38 -18.75 -7.61 14.97
C LEU A 38 -17.59 -8.58 14.68
N PHE A 39 -17.32 -8.85 13.39
CA PHE A 39 -16.21 -9.69 12.97
C PHE A 39 -14.86 -9.10 13.39
N MET A 40 -14.66 -7.80 13.18
CA MET A 40 -13.45 -7.09 13.62
C MET A 40 -13.28 -7.11 15.14
N TYR A 41 -14.37 -7.04 15.92
CA TYR A 41 -14.31 -7.17 17.38
C TYR A 41 -13.76 -8.53 17.83
N PHE A 42 -14.15 -9.63 17.17
CA PHE A 42 -13.62 -10.96 17.48
C PHE A 42 -12.15 -11.11 17.05
N ILE A 43 -11.81 -10.60 15.87
CA ILE A 43 -10.45 -10.67 15.31
C ILE A 43 -9.48 -9.79 16.09
N ASP A 44 -9.92 -8.66 16.64
CA ASP A 44 -9.07 -7.73 17.37
C ASP A 44 -8.27 -8.44 18.47
N ARG A 45 -8.88 -9.39 19.18
CA ARG A 45 -8.18 -10.16 20.22
C ARG A 45 -6.97 -10.92 19.68
N SER A 46 -7.11 -11.54 18.50
CA SER A 46 -6.05 -12.32 17.85
C SER A 46 -4.97 -11.42 17.25
N PHE A 47 -5.35 -10.25 16.72
CA PHE A 47 -4.44 -9.34 16.01
C PHE A 47 -3.98 -8.15 16.86
N LYS A 48 -4.37 -8.06 18.13
CA LYS A 48 -4.09 -6.94 19.03
C LYS A 48 -2.61 -6.55 19.07
N ARG A 49 -1.72 -7.54 19.05
CA ARG A 49 -0.26 -7.31 19.04
C ARG A 49 0.19 -6.64 17.73
N ILE A 50 -0.32 -7.11 16.60
CA ILE A 50 -0.05 -6.55 15.27
C ILE A 50 -0.60 -5.11 15.18
N TYR A 51 -1.85 -4.89 15.56
CA TYR A 51 -2.48 -3.56 15.52
C TYR A 51 -1.80 -2.58 16.47
N ARG A 52 -1.35 -3.02 17.65
CA ARG A 52 -0.50 -2.19 18.53
C ARG A 52 0.77 -1.81 17.81
N GLY A 53 1.45 -2.76 17.17
CA GLY A 53 2.64 -2.51 16.35
C GLY A 53 2.49 -1.41 15.31
N LEU A 54 1.35 -1.42 14.62
CA LEU A 54 0.98 -0.46 13.59
C LEU A 54 0.38 0.84 14.16
N ALA A 55 0.42 1.05 15.48
CA ALA A 55 -0.19 2.19 16.14
C ALA A 55 -1.70 2.37 15.88
N LEU A 56 -2.41 1.30 15.50
CA LEU A 56 -3.85 1.31 15.19
C LEU A 56 -4.74 1.13 16.43
N VAL A 57 -4.19 0.66 17.55
CA VAL A 57 -4.95 0.46 18.80
C VAL A 57 -4.85 1.70 19.69
N LYS A 58 -5.98 2.35 19.94
CA LYS A 58 -6.12 3.39 20.96
C LYS A 58 -7.12 2.96 22.03
N GLY A 59 -6.61 2.25 23.03
CA GLY A 59 -7.43 1.69 24.12
C GLY A 59 -8.24 0.46 23.70
N ASP A 60 -9.03 -0.06 24.63
CA ASP A 60 -9.92 -1.19 24.38
C ASP A 60 -11.30 -0.63 23.97
N LEU A 61 -11.60 -0.68 22.68
CA LEU A 61 -12.92 -0.36 22.17
C LEU A 61 -13.89 -1.49 22.56
N GLY A 62 -15.01 -1.14 23.19
CA GLY A 62 -16.11 -2.09 23.38
C GLY A 62 -16.77 -2.46 22.05
N LEU A 63 -17.60 -3.51 22.03
CA LEU A 63 -18.34 -3.96 20.84
C LEU A 63 -19.05 -2.81 20.11
N LYS A 64 -19.69 -1.90 20.86
CA LYS A 64 -20.37 -0.72 20.30
C LYS A 64 -19.44 0.12 19.42
N GLY A 65 -18.17 0.30 19.81
CA GLY A 65 -17.20 1.06 19.04
C GLY A 65 -16.93 0.44 17.67
N TYR A 66 -16.78 -0.88 17.62
CA TYR A 66 -16.58 -1.61 16.37
C TYR A 66 -17.83 -1.59 15.47
N LEU A 67 -19.02 -1.78 16.04
CA LEU A 67 -20.28 -1.71 15.30
C LEU A 67 -20.46 -0.33 14.66
N VAL A 68 -20.28 0.73 15.44
CA VAL A 68 -20.40 2.11 14.96
C VAL A 68 -19.35 2.40 13.89
N ALA A 69 -18.10 2.00 14.09
CA ALA A 69 -17.04 2.19 13.10
C ALA A 69 -17.32 1.43 11.79
N GLY A 70 -17.82 0.20 11.87
CA GLY A 70 -18.18 -0.61 10.71
C GLY A 70 -19.34 -0.01 9.91
N VAL A 71 -20.41 0.42 10.58
CA VAL A 71 -21.55 1.11 9.95
C VAL A 71 -21.13 2.43 9.32
N ILE A 72 -20.42 3.29 10.06
CA ILE A 72 -19.97 4.59 9.55
C ILE A 72 -19.02 4.40 8.36
N GLY A 73 -18.06 3.48 8.44
CA GLY A 73 -17.12 3.23 7.36
C GLY A 73 -17.81 2.76 6.08
N TRP A 74 -18.75 1.81 6.20
CA TRP A 74 -19.53 1.34 5.06
C TRP A 74 -20.45 2.44 4.50
N PHE A 75 -21.11 3.20 5.37
CA PHE A 75 -22.00 4.30 4.97
C PHE A 75 -21.24 5.37 4.19
N ILE A 76 -20.07 5.81 4.70
CA ILE A 76 -19.23 6.81 4.04
C ILE A 76 -18.75 6.30 2.68
N HIS A 77 -18.42 5.02 2.57
CA HIS A 77 -18.00 4.42 1.29
C HIS A 77 -19.13 4.46 0.26
N VAL A 78 -20.35 4.01 0.62
CA VAL A 78 -21.52 4.13 -0.27
C VAL A 78 -21.77 5.60 -0.63
N LEU A 79 -21.68 6.51 0.33
CA LEU A 79 -21.86 7.94 0.09
C LEU A 79 -20.84 8.49 -0.91
N TYR A 80 -19.59 8.03 -0.89
CA TYR A 80 -18.55 8.47 -1.83
C TYR A 80 -18.64 7.84 -3.21
N ASP A 81 -19.21 6.65 -3.34
CA ASP A 81 -19.37 6.03 -4.66
C ASP A 81 -20.63 6.57 -5.37
N THR A 82 -21.67 6.95 -4.63
CA THR A 82 -22.95 7.38 -5.24
C THR A 82 -22.84 8.55 -6.24
N PRO A 83 -21.98 9.57 -6.10
CA PRO A 83 -21.87 10.60 -7.13
C PRO A 83 -21.27 10.11 -8.45
N LEU A 84 -20.51 9.01 -8.43
CA LEU A 84 -19.75 8.49 -9.57
C LEU A 84 -20.54 7.51 -10.44
N TYR A 85 -21.46 6.75 -9.84
CA TYR A 85 -22.09 5.59 -10.50
C TYR A 85 -23.60 5.74 -10.58
N TYR A 86 -24.12 5.75 -11.80
CA TYR A 86 -25.55 5.97 -12.05
C TYR A 86 -26.40 4.76 -11.64
N GLU A 87 -25.81 3.56 -11.67
CA GLU A 87 -26.49 2.29 -11.40
C GLU A 87 -26.65 1.99 -9.90
N MET A 88 -25.94 2.71 -9.03
CA MET A 88 -26.07 2.54 -7.58
C MET A 88 -27.46 2.95 -7.10
N MET A 89 -28.04 2.19 -6.17
CA MET A 89 -29.36 2.47 -5.60
C MET A 89 -29.24 2.71 -4.08
N PRO A 90 -28.69 3.85 -3.62
CA PRO A 90 -28.37 4.05 -2.20
C PRO A 90 -29.57 3.92 -1.26
N PHE A 91 -30.77 4.20 -1.77
CA PHE A 91 -32.05 4.15 -1.04
C PHE A 91 -32.94 2.96 -1.43
N TYR A 92 -32.38 1.90 -2.03
CA TYR A 92 -33.13 0.71 -2.38
C TYR A 92 -34.06 0.25 -1.23
N PRO A 93 -35.35 -0.06 -1.49
CA PRO A 93 -35.97 -0.31 -2.79
C PRO A 93 -36.45 0.93 -3.56
N LEU A 94 -36.22 2.15 -3.07
CA LEU A 94 -36.46 3.34 -3.89
C LEU A 94 -35.50 3.33 -5.08
N GLU A 95 -36.06 3.46 -6.28
CA GLU A 95 -35.29 3.41 -7.51
C GLU A 95 -34.53 4.72 -7.74
N GLY A 96 -33.33 4.57 -8.33
CA GLY A 96 -32.50 5.68 -8.77
C GLY A 96 -31.47 6.17 -7.74
N ASN A 97 -30.54 6.97 -8.27
CA ASN A 97 -29.47 7.58 -7.50
C ASN A 97 -29.62 9.11 -7.48
N PRO A 98 -30.13 9.71 -6.39
CA PRO A 98 -30.30 11.16 -6.34
C PRO A 98 -28.97 11.92 -6.25
N PHE A 99 -27.86 11.24 -5.97
CA PHE A 99 -26.53 11.85 -5.86
C PHE A 99 -25.72 11.75 -7.15
N TYR A 100 -26.18 10.97 -8.14
CA TYR A 100 -25.43 10.77 -9.37
C TYR A 100 -25.17 12.11 -10.08
N ASN A 101 -23.90 12.38 -10.38
CA ASN A 101 -23.45 13.62 -11.01
C ASN A 101 -23.88 14.90 -10.26
N SER A 102 -24.05 14.83 -8.93
CA SER A 102 -24.38 16.00 -8.10
C SER A 102 -23.22 17.00 -8.01
N LEU A 103 -21.99 16.56 -8.32
CA LEU A 103 -20.79 17.38 -8.39
C LEU A 103 -19.97 17.03 -9.65
N PRO A 104 -19.34 18.02 -10.31
CA PRO A 104 -18.40 17.76 -11.40
C PRO A 104 -17.25 16.83 -10.99
N TYR A 105 -16.88 15.91 -11.88
CA TYR A 105 -15.79 14.95 -11.64
C TYR A 105 -14.47 15.58 -11.13
N PRO A 106 -13.98 16.72 -11.67
CA PRO A 106 -12.74 17.33 -11.17
C PRO A 106 -12.82 17.74 -9.69
N ILE A 107 -14.00 18.15 -9.22
CA ILE A 107 -14.23 18.55 -7.83
C ILE A 107 -14.26 17.31 -6.93
N LEU A 108 -14.96 16.25 -7.35
CA LEU A 108 -14.98 14.96 -6.63
C LEU A 108 -13.57 14.36 -6.52
N HIS A 109 -12.84 14.33 -7.62
CA HIS A 109 -11.46 13.85 -7.66
C HIS A 109 -10.56 14.63 -6.70
N ALA A 110 -10.60 15.97 -6.75
CA ALA A 110 -9.84 16.81 -5.83
C ALA A 110 -10.21 16.55 -4.36
N PHE A 111 -11.49 16.36 -4.07
CA PHE A 111 -11.97 16.03 -2.73
C PHE A 111 -11.41 14.69 -2.22
N TYR A 112 -11.41 13.63 -3.05
CA TYR A 112 -10.83 12.33 -2.67
C TYR A 112 -9.34 12.38 -2.46
N VAL A 113 -8.62 13.14 -3.29
CA VAL A 113 -7.19 13.40 -3.09
C VAL A 113 -6.93 14.06 -1.73
N VAL A 114 -7.71 15.08 -1.37
CA VAL A 114 -7.58 15.75 -0.07
C VAL A 114 -7.87 14.78 1.09
N LEU A 115 -8.91 13.95 0.98
CA LEU A 115 -9.22 12.93 2.00
C LEU A 115 -8.10 11.90 2.13
N LEU A 116 -7.54 11.43 1.03
CA LEU A 116 -6.42 10.49 1.04
C LEU A 116 -5.18 11.11 1.71
N CYS A 117 -4.80 12.31 1.30
CA CYS A 117 -3.67 13.05 1.88
C CYS A 117 -3.85 13.31 3.38
N THR A 118 -5.05 13.71 3.80
CA THR A 118 -5.36 13.96 5.22
C THR A 118 -5.35 12.66 6.03
N GLY A 119 -5.86 11.55 5.49
CA GLY A 119 -5.78 10.22 6.10
C GLY A 119 -4.34 9.75 6.29
N ILE A 120 -3.50 9.87 5.25
CA ILE A 120 -2.07 9.54 5.31
C ILE A 120 -1.37 10.40 6.37
N ALA A 121 -1.60 11.72 6.35
CA ALA A 121 -1.00 12.64 7.32
C ALA A 121 -1.42 12.31 8.76
N ALA A 122 -2.71 12.08 9.01
CA ALA A 122 -3.23 11.71 10.32
C ALA A 122 -2.60 10.39 10.83
N TYR A 123 -2.47 9.39 9.94
CA TYR A 123 -1.87 8.12 10.28
C TYR A 123 -0.36 8.23 10.57
N LEU A 124 0.38 9.02 9.78
CA LEU A 124 1.80 9.31 10.01
C LEU A 124 2.03 9.99 11.35
N VAL A 125 1.24 11.03 11.66
CA VAL A 125 1.33 11.76 12.94
C VAL A 125 1.04 10.84 14.11
N ASN A 126 -0.03 10.05 14.03
CA ASN A 126 -0.39 9.10 15.08
C ASN A 126 0.70 8.04 15.28
N THR A 127 1.20 7.44 14.20
CA THR A 127 2.27 6.44 14.26
C THR A 127 3.54 7.02 14.84
N PHE A 128 3.97 8.21 14.39
CA PHE A 128 5.14 8.88 14.93
C PHE A 128 5.00 9.13 16.43
N LYS A 129 3.86 9.68 16.88
CA LYS A 129 3.60 9.96 18.31
C LYS A 129 3.64 8.68 19.14
N VAL A 130 2.93 7.64 18.70
CA VAL A 130 2.85 6.37 19.43
C VAL A 130 4.21 5.68 19.47
N SER A 131 4.94 5.65 18.36
CA SER A 131 6.24 5.00 18.26
C SER A 131 7.33 5.76 18.98
N SER A 132 7.29 7.10 18.99
CA SER A 132 8.25 7.93 19.73
C SER A 132 8.15 7.64 21.23
N ASN A 133 6.93 7.55 21.76
CA ASN A 133 6.69 7.22 23.15
C ASN A 133 7.11 5.79 23.53
N ARG A 134 7.11 4.85 22.59
CA ARG A 134 7.40 3.42 22.86
C ARG A 134 8.86 3.02 22.61
N CYS A 135 9.48 3.60 21.60
CA CYS A 135 10.74 3.14 21.02
C CYS A 135 11.81 4.24 20.94
N GLY A 136 11.46 5.47 21.30
CA GLY A 136 12.29 6.65 21.10
C GLY A 136 12.13 7.27 19.70
N VAL A 137 12.58 8.52 19.59
CA VAL A 137 12.38 9.36 18.40
C VAL A 137 13.02 8.75 17.15
N ASP A 138 14.21 8.17 17.26
CA ASP A 138 14.94 7.64 16.08
C ASP A 138 14.20 6.46 15.44
N HIS A 139 13.62 5.55 16.24
CA HIS A 139 12.79 4.46 15.73
C HIS A 139 11.48 4.97 15.12
N ALA A 140 10.87 5.99 15.74
CA ALA A 140 9.65 6.59 15.23
C ALA A 140 9.86 7.28 13.88
N MET A 141 10.98 7.99 13.72
CA MET A 141 11.38 8.59 12.45
C MET A 141 11.60 7.50 11.39
N LEU A 142 12.30 6.40 11.71
CA LEU A 142 12.48 5.28 10.79
C LEU A 142 11.13 4.73 10.28
N GLN A 143 10.18 4.49 11.19
CA GLN A 143 8.85 3.99 10.83
C GLN A 143 8.04 5.01 10.02
N ALA A 144 8.12 6.30 10.35
CA ALA A 144 7.45 7.34 9.60
C ALA A 144 8.02 7.47 8.18
N GLY A 145 9.33 7.39 8.00
CA GLY A 145 9.97 7.41 6.69
C GLY A 145 9.58 6.19 5.84
N LEU A 146 9.51 5.01 6.45
CA LEU A 146 9.01 3.79 5.81
C LEU A 146 7.55 3.91 5.37
N LEU A 147 6.68 4.43 6.24
CA LEU A 147 5.27 4.67 5.92
C LEU A 147 5.09 5.71 4.81
N LEU A 148 5.92 6.76 4.78
CA LEU A 148 5.94 7.75 3.70
C LEU A 148 6.24 7.10 2.34
N VAL A 149 7.24 6.21 2.29
CA VAL A 149 7.57 5.48 1.05
C VAL A 149 6.40 4.59 0.61
N VAL A 150 5.79 3.83 1.53
CA VAL A 150 4.63 2.98 1.19
C VAL A 150 3.45 3.82 0.71
N ALA A 151 3.12 4.89 1.43
CA ALA A 151 2.03 5.79 1.05
C ALA A 151 2.28 6.40 -0.34
N ALA A 152 3.52 6.81 -0.62
CA ALA A 152 3.90 7.31 -1.93
C ALA A 152 3.78 6.25 -3.04
N THR A 153 4.17 5.00 -2.77
CA THR A 153 3.99 3.92 -3.74
C THR A 153 2.53 3.63 -4.05
N LEU A 154 1.62 3.77 -3.06
CA LEU A 154 0.19 3.66 -3.30
C LEU A 154 -0.33 4.82 -4.15
N LEU A 155 0.17 6.04 -3.94
CA LEU A 155 -0.16 7.20 -4.77
C LEU A 155 0.31 7.05 -6.21
N LEU A 156 1.45 6.39 -6.46
CA LEU A 156 1.90 6.10 -7.82
C LEU A 156 0.93 5.21 -8.61
N LEU A 157 0.11 4.41 -7.93
CA LEU A 157 -0.89 3.56 -8.58
C LEU A 157 -2.10 4.35 -9.13
N SER A 158 -2.24 5.64 -8.79
CA SER A 158 -3.38 6.44 -9.27
C SER A 158 -3.20 6.97 -10.69
N PHE A 159 -2.00 6.84 -11.28
CA PHE A 159 -1.65 7.33 -12.64
C PHE A 159 -1.97 8.81 -12.92
N ASP A 160 -2.07 9.64 -11.87
CA ASP A 160 -2.35 11.08 -11.98
C ASP A 160 -1.04 11.89 -11.86
N VAL A 161 -0.86 12.92 -12.70
CA VAL A 161 0.39 13.71 -12.78
C VAL A 161 0.68 14.45 -11.47
N LEU A 162 -0.36 14.98 -10.81
CA LEU A 162 -0.20 15.64 -9.52
C LEU A 162 0.18 14.62 -8.44
N MET A 163 -0.45 13.44 -8.44
CA MET A 163 -0.10 12.35 -7.52
C MET A 163 1.32 11.82 -7.76
N LEU A 164 1.78 11.77 -9.00
CA LEU A 164 3.16 11.40 -9.34
C LEU A 164 4.18 12.37 -8.73
N PHE A 165 3.93 13.67 -8.85
CA PHE A 165 4.78 14.69 -8.25
C PHE A 165 4.79 14.58 -6.72
N LEU A 166 3.61 14.47 -6.11
CA LEU A 166 3.47 14.31 -4.66
C LEU A 166 4.16 13.04 -4.15
N ALA A 167 3.95 11.91 -4.82
CA ALA A 167 4.59 10.64 -4.50
C ALA A 167 6.11 10.74 -4.58
N THR A 168 6.65 11.42 -5.61
CA THR A 168 8.10 11.61 -5.76
C THR A 168 8.68 12.39 -4.58
N ILE A 169 8.02 13.47 -4.15
CA ILE A 169 8.41 14.24 -2.96
C ILE A 169 8.36 13.36 -1.70
N MET A 170 7.29 12.58 -1.53
CA MET A 170 7.12 11.69 -0.38
C MET A 170 8.17 10.57 -0.34
N ILE A 171 8.55 10.00 -1.49
CA ILE A 171 9.64 9.01 -1.59
C ILE A 171 10.96 9.65 -1.19
N ALA A 172 11.30 10.81 -1.76
CA ALA A 172 12.55 11.51 -1.45
C ALA A 172 12.63 11.86 0.04
N GLY A 173 11.56 12.45 0.59
CA GLY A 173 11.45 12.77 2.01
C GLY A 173 11.52 11.54 2.90
N GLY A 174 10.81 10.46 2.54
CA GLY A 174 10.82 9.19 3.24
C GLY A 174 12.22 8.57 3.30
N ILE A 175 12.94 8.54 2.17
CA ILE A 175 14.33 8.05 2.09
C ILE A 175 15.27 8.87 2.98
N ILE A 176 15.17 10.20 2.94
CA ILE A 176 16.00 11.09 3.79
C ILE A 176 15.74 10.80 5.28
N VAL A 177 14.47 10.67 5.68
CA VAL A 177 14.08 10.36 7.06
C VAL A 177 14.57 8.97 7.48
N ILE A 178 14.43 7.95 6.63
CA ILE A 178 14.96 6.60 6.89
C ILE A 178 16.47 6.66 7.08
N HIS A 179 17.19 7.32 6.16
CA HIS A 179 18.64 7.40 6.17
C HIS A 179 19.17 8.09 7.44
N THR A 180 18.63 9.26 7.77
CA THR A 180 19.03 10.01 8.97
C THR A 180 18.76 9.24 10.26
N SER A 181 17.62 8.54 10.34
CA SER A 181 17.26 7.70 11.48
C SER A 181 18.19 6.50 11.61
N LEU A 182 18.51 5.84 10.50
CA LEU A 182 19.45 4.74 10.47
C LEU A 182 20.83 5.20 10.94
N LEU A 183 21.37 6.33 10.46
CA LEU A 183 22.66 6.86 10.91
C LEU A 183 22.75 7.02 12.44
N LYS A 184 21.67 7.52 13.07
CA LYS A 184 21.60 7.65 14.52
C LYS A 184 21.54 6.30 15.23
N LEU A 185 20.72 5.36 14.71
CA LEU A 185 20.61 4.01 15.23
C LEU A 185 21.92 3.21 15.06
N VAL A 186 22.67 3.38 13.96
CA VAL A 186 24.01 2.78 13.72
C VAL A 186 24.94 3.13 14.85
N LYS A 187 24.99 4.42 15.20
CA LYS A 187 25.89 4.94 16.22
C LYS A 187 25.60 4.30 17.58
N GLN A 188 24.35 3.90 17.81
CA GLN A 188 23.91 3.23 19.04
C GLN A 188 24.08 1.70 18.99
N TRP A 189 23.98 1.05 17.82
CA TRP A 189 23.94 -0.41 17.67
C TRP A 189 25.18 -0.92 16.91
N LYS A 190 26.13 -1.53 17.64
CA LYS A 190 27.38 -2.11 17.09
C LYS A 190 27.18 -2.91 15.78
N THR A 191 27.68 -2.32 14.70
CA THR A 191 28.19 -2.81 13.39
C THR A 191 27.54 -3.96 12.60
N ARG A 192 26.95 -5.01 13.18
CA ARG A 192 26.56 -6.22 12.38
C ARG A 192 25.20 -6.13 11.69
N ILE A 193 24.20 -5.52 12.32
CA ILE A 193 22.87 -5.32 11.70
C ILE A 193 22.93 -4.20 10.65
N MET A 194 23.90 -3.30 10.78
CA MET A 194 24.05 -2.12 9.96
C MET A 194 24.56 -2.39 8.55
N LEU A 195 25.47 -3.36 8.42
CA LEU A 195 25.94 -3.79 7.12
C LEU A 195 24.81 -4.38 6.28
N SER A 196 23.92 -5.19 6.90
CA SER A 196 22.79 -5.80 6.22
C SER A 196 21.76 -4.77 5.73
N MET A 197 21.41 -3.78 6.55
CA MET A 197 20.47 -2.73 6.15
C MET A 197 21.06 -1.77 5.10
N LEU A 198 22.35 -1.45 5.20
CA LEU A 198 23.04 -0.63 4.20
C LEU A 198 23.12 -1.35 2.85
N CYS A 199 23.44 -2.66 2.84
CA CYS A 199 23.46 -3.46 1.62
C CYS A 199 22.08 -3.53 0.96
N MET A 200 21.01 -3.62 1.75
CA MET A 200 19.63 -3.61 1.23
C MET A 200 19.25 -2.27 0.59
N LEU A 201 19.60 -1.15 1.23
CA LEU A 201 19.35 0.19 0.68
C LEU A 201 20.15 0.44 -0.60
N ILE A 202 21.43 0.03 -0.62
CA ILE A 202 22.27 0.10 -1.82
C ILE A 202 21.69 -0.75 -2.95
N ALA A 203 21.17 -1.95 -2.65
CA ALA A 203 20.55 -2.81 -3.65
C ALA A 203 19.28 -2.18 -4.25
N ILE A 204 18.45 -1.52 -3.43
CA ILE A 204 17.27 -0.77 -3.90
C ILE A 204 17.70 0.37 -4.83
N ILE A 205 18.66 1.18 -4.40
CA ILE A 205 19.15 2.32 -5.17
C ILE A 205 19.77 1.84 -6.49
N ALA A 206 20.61 0.81 -6.46
CA ALA A 206 21.22 0.22 -7.65
C ALA A 206 20.16 -0.31 -8.62
N PHE A 207 19.13 -1.01 -8.11
CA PHE A 207 18.03 -1.49 -8.95
C PHE A 207 17.27 -0.33 -9.62
N THR A 208 16.95 0.73 -8.88
CA THR A 208 16.28 1.91 -9.44
C THR A 208 17.14 2.64 -10.47
N VAL A 209 18.45 2.76 -10.25
CA VAL A 209 19.38 3.40 -11.20
C VAL A 209 19.56 2.53 -12.44
N ILE A 210 19.72 1.21 -12.30
CA ILE A 210 19.82 0.29 -13.44
C ILE A 210 18.54 0.33 -14.27
N ALA A 211 17.36 0.31 -13.63
CA ALA A 211 16.09 0.48 -14.34
C ALA A 211 16.05 1.81 -15.12
N ALA A 212 16.44 2.93 -14.48
CA ALA A 212 16.48 4.24 -15.13
C ALA A 212 17.50 4.31 -16.29
N LEU A 213 18.68 3.71 -16.13
CA LEU A 213 19.72 3.68 -17.16
C LEU A 213 19.34 2.76 -18.33
N SER A 214 18.74 1.61 -18.06
CA SER A 214 18.17 0.71 -19.08
C SER A 214 17.06 1.39 -19.88
N LEU A 215 16.33 2.34 -19.30
CA LEU A 215 15.39 3.19 -20.02
C LEU A 215 16.10 4.25 -20.89
N SER A 216 17.23 4.80 -20.44
CA SER A 216 17.94 5.88 -21.16
C SER A 216 18.68 5.44 -22.44
N SER A 217 19.00 4.16 -22.58
CA SER A 217 19.72 3.60 -23.74
C SER A 217 18.80 3.28 -24.92
N LEU A 218 17.49 3.23 -24.67
CA LEU A 218 16.46 3.04 -25.67
C LEU A 218 15.99 4.43 -26.13
N LYS A 219 16.27 4.80 -27.39
CA LYS A 219 15.69 5.99 -28.05
C LYS A 219 14.18 5.79 -28.28
N VAL A 220 13.45 5.57 -27.20
CA VAL A 220 12.02 5.30 -27.18
C VAL A 220 11.33 6.62 -26.86
N SER A 221 10.29 6.95 -27.62
CA SER A 221 9.49 8.15 -27.37
C SER A 221 8.91 8.09 -25.96
N ILE A 222 8.80 9.25 -25.30
CA ILE A 222 8.24 9.38 -23.95
C ILE A 222 6.86 8.69 -23.85
N GLU A 223 6.07 8.71 -24.91
CA GLU A 223 4.76 8.05 -24.98
C GLU A 223 4.86 6.52 -24.91
N VAL A 224 5.77 5.89 -25.66
CA VAL A 224 5.98 4.42 -25.59
C VAL A 224 6.63 4.05 -24.26
N LEU A 225 7.47 4.93 -23.70
CA LEU A 225 8.07 4.75 -22.38
C LEU A 225 6.99 4.74 -21.29
N LEU A 226 6.06 5.71 -21.33
CA LEU A 226 4.92 5.79 -20.41
C LEU A 226 4.01 4.57 -20.56
N ASP A 227 3.69 4.16 -21.79
CA ASP A 227 2.85 2.99 -22.05
C ASP A 227 3.53 1.69 -21.58
N THR A 228 4.85 1.56 -21.77
CA THR A 228 5.62 0.41 -21.28
C THR A 228 5.75 0.42 -19.75
N PHE A 229 5.92 1.59 -19.12
CA PHE A 229 6.06 1.71 -17.66
C PHE A 229 4.73 1.47 -16.93
N VAL A 230 3.63 1.97 -17.49
CA VAL A 230 2.26 1.75 -17.00
C VAL A 230 1.85 0.29 -17.14
N ASN A 231 2.29 -0.39 -18.21
CA ASN A 231 1.92 -1.78 -18.47
C ASN A 231 2.92 -2.83 -17.96
N LEU A 232 4.01 -2.45 -17.27
CA LEU A 232 5.00 -3.43 -16.84
C LEU A 232 4.60 -4.09 -15.52
N PRO A 233 4.43 -5.43 -15.49
CA PRO A 233 4.33 -6.19 -14.25
C PRO A 233 5.46 -5.86 -13.27
N THR A 234 6.62 -5.43 -13.77
CA THR A 234 7.81 -5.10 -13.00
C THR A 234 7.63 -3.92 -12.04
N VAL A 235 6.87 -2.88 -12.41
CA VAL A 235 6.58 -1.75 -11.50
C VAL A 235 5.65 -2.21 -10.39
N PHE A 236 4.61 -2.97 -10.73
CA PHE A 236 3.72 -3.61 -9.77
C PHE A 236 4.48 -4.54 -8.82
N PHE A 237 5.37 -5.40 -9.34
CA PHE A 237 6.21 -6.28 -8.53
C PHE A 237 7.16 -5.49 -7.61
N ALA A 238 7.75 -4.39 -8.09
CA ALA A 238 8.62 -3.55 -7.28
C ALA A 238 7.85 -2.84 -6.15
N VAL A 239 6.65 -2.31 -6.44
CA VAL A 239 5.77 -1.68 -5.44
C VAL A 239 5.30 -2.70 -4.40
N LEU A 240 4.83 -3.87 -4.86
CA LEU A 240 4.42 -4.97 -3.99
C LEU A 240 5.59 -5.41 -3.09
N TRP A 241 6.79 -5.49 -3.67
CA TRP A 241 8.00 -5.87 -2.95
C TRP A 241 8.39 -4.85 -1.86
N ILE A 242 8.47 -3.56 -2.20
CA ILE A 242 8.77 -2.49 -1.23
C ILE A 242 7.72 -2.48 -0.11
N SER A 243 6.45 -2.70 -0.46
CA SER A 243 5.34 -2.76 0.49
C SER A 243 5.45 -3.95 1.45
N VAL A 244 5.78 -5.14 0.93
CA VAL A 244 5.98 -6.36 1.75
C VAL A 244 7.21 -6.19 2.67
N LEU A 245 8.33 -5.71 2.14
CA LEU A 245 9.55 -5.49 2.91
C LEU A 245 9.32 -4.47 4.04
N THR A 246 8.65 -3.37 3.71
CA THR A 246 8.28 -2.35 4.70
C THR A 246 7.33 -2.92 5.74
N GLY A 247 6.31 -3.68 5.32
CA GLY A 247 5.39 -4.38 6.21
C GLY A 247 6.12 -5.30 7.18
N LEU A 248 7.06 -6.10 6.71
CA LEU A 248 7.88 -6.98 7.55
C LEU A 248 8.76 -6.20 8.54
N MET A 249 9.33 -5.07 8.13
CA MET A 249 10.11 -4.21 9.03
C MET A 249 9.24 -3.57 10.12
N LEU A 250 8.05 -3.07 9.75
CA LEU A 250 7.07 -2.52 10.69
C LEU A 250 6.54 -3.59 11.66
N LEU A 251 6.34 -4.82 11.17
CA LEU A 251 5.83 -5.96 11.92
C LEU A 251 6.91 -6.72 12.70
N ARG A 252 8.19 -6.47 12.46
CA ARG A 252 9.31 -7.20 13.11
C ARG A 252 9.17 -7.24 14.62
N ARG A 253 9.05 -6.08 15.27
CA ARG A 253 8.95 -6.00 16.73
C ARG A 253 7.65 -6.62 17.26
N PRO A 254 6.47 -6.33 16.68
CA PRO A 254 5.23 -7.03 17.02
C PRO A 254 5.31 -8.54 16.89
N LEU A 255 5.96 -9.06 15.85
CA LEU A 255 6.16 -10.50 15.63
C LEU A 255 7.10 -11.10 16.67
N ILE A 256 8.20 -10.42 17.03
CA ILE A 256 9.11 -10.85 18.10
C ILE A 256 8.40 -10.89 19.45
N GLU A 257 7.64 -9.83 19.79
CA GLU A 257 6.86 -9.76 21.02
C GLU A 257 5.71 -10.79 21.05
N ALA A 258 5.16 -11.14 19.88
CA ALA A 258 4.14 -12.17 19.78
C ALA A 258 4.70 -13.60 19.88
N SER A 259 5.95 -13.80 19.47
CA SER A 259 6.63 -15.09 19.37
C SER A 259 7.24 -15.58 20.69
N SER A 260 6.72 -15.18 21.86
CA SER A 260 7.26 -15.60 23.16
C SER A 260 7.30 -17.14 23.34
N THR A 261 6.56 -17.89 22.53
CA THR A 261 6.52 -19.37 22.53
C THR A 261 7.29 -20.04 21.38
N VAL A 262 7.67 -19.32 20.31
CA VAL A 262 8.38 -19.89 19.15
C VAL A 262 9.77 -19.27 19.05
N ARG A 263 10.80 -20.10 18.82
CA ARG A 263 12.22 -19.69 18.88
C ARG A 263 12.45 -18.39 18.08
N PRO A 264 12.98 -17.32 18.67
CA PRO A 264 13.20 -16.02 18.00
C PRO A 264 14.09 -16.11 16.75
N HIS A 265 14.87 -17.19 16.64
CA HIS A 265 15.64 -17.53 15.45
C HIS A 265 14.76 -17.82 14.22
N LEU A 266 13.58 -18.41 14.39
CA LEU A 266 12.68 -18.73 13.26
C LEU A 266 12.08 -17.45 12.65
N THR A 267 11.70 -16.47 13.48
CA THR A 267 11.25 -15.15 13.01
C THR A 267 12.35 -14.44 12.23
N PHE A 268 13.60 -14.54 12.70
CA PHE A 268 14.75 -13.95 12.02
C PHE A 268 15.05 -14.66 10.70
N ILE A 269 14.96 -15.99 10.65
CA ILE A 269 15.14 -16.81 9.43
C ILE A 269 14.01 -16.55 8.44
N LEU A 270 12.77 -16.36 8.89
CA LEU A 270 11.64 -16.00 8.03
C LEU A 270 11.84 -14.61 7.45
N ILE A 271 12.18 -13.61 8.27
CA ILE A 271 12.47 -12.25 7.77
C ILE A 271 13.65 -12.31 6.78
N LEU A 272 14.72 -13.03 7.10
CA LEU A 272 15.90 -13.16 6.25
C LEU A 272 15.59 -13.89 4.93
N GLY A 273 14.87 -15.00 4.99
CA GLY A 273 14.42 -15.77 3.82
C GLY A 273 13.50 -14.95 2.92
N TRP A 274 12.58 -14.18 3.50
CA TRP A 274 11.69 -13.28 2.74
C TRP A 274 12.41 -12.05 2.17
N VAL A 275 13.50 -11.59 2.80
CA VAL A 275 14.39 -10.55 2.24
C VAL A 275 15.28 -11.11 1.12
N LEU A 276 15.64 -12.39 1.17
CA LEU A 276 16.47 -13.08 0.16
C LEU A 276 15.67 -13.58 -1.05
N THR A 277 14.42 -13.95 -0.86
CA THR A 277 13.53 -14.43 -1.94
C THR A 277 13.49 -13.46 -3.14
N PRO A 278 13.41 -12.14 -2.95
CA PRO A 278 13.45 -11.14 -4.03
C PRO A 278 14.82 -10.95 -4.67
N ALA A 279 15.93 -11.20 -3.96
CA ALA A 279 17.24 -11.22 -4.59
C ALA A 279 17.32 -12.40 -5.58
N ILE A 280 16.80 -13.57 -5.19
CA ILE A 280 16.79 -14.76 -6.02
C ILE A 280 15.80 -14.63 -7.19
N ILE A 281 14.56 -14.22 -6.92
CA ILE A 281 13.51 -14.06 -7.94
C ILE A 281 13.78 -12.84 -8.83
N GLY A 282 14.21 -11.72 -8.26
CA GLY A 282 14.51 -10.49 -8.99
C GLY A 282 15.67 -10.66 -9.97
N ILE A 283 16.73 -11.40 -9.60
CA ILE A 283 17.81 -11.77 -10.52
C ILE A 283 17.26 -12.61 -11.69
N LEU A 284 16.37 -13.57 -11.40
CA LEU A 284 15.75 -14.43 -12.40
C LEU A 284 14.87 -13.64 -13.39
N VAL A 285 14.00 -12.77 -12.89
CA VAL A 285 13.13 -11.91 -13.71
C VAL A 285 13.95 -10.92 -14.54
N PHE A 286 15.01 -10.34 -13.96
CA PHE A 286 15.94 -9.48 -14.67
C PHE A 286 16.60 -10.22 -15.85
N TRP A 287 17.12 -11.43 -15.61
CA TRP A 287 17.73 -12.25 -16.66
C TRP A 287 16.75 -12.60 -17.78
N ILE A 288 15.53 -13.02 -17.43
CA ILE A 288 14.48 -13.34 -18.42
C ILE A 288 14.17 -12.10 -19.27
N THR A 289 14.03 -10.93 -18.63
CA THR A 289 13.75 -9.68 -19.34
C THR A 289 14.88 -9.32 -20.30
N LEU A 290 16.14 -9.49 -19.87
CA LEU A 290 17.33 -9.22 -20.68
C LEU A 290 17.42 -10.17 -21.89
N VAL A 291 17.06 -11.44 -21.72
CA VAL A 291 16.97 -12.44 -22.81
C VAL A 291 15.89 -12.07 -23.82
N ILE A 292 14.69 -11.70 -23.35
CA ILE A 292 13.58 -11.29 -24.22
C ILE A 292 13.95 -10.02 -25.02
N MET A 293 14.59 -9.05 -24.37
CA MET A 293 15.07 -7.84 -25.04
C MET A 293 16.13 -8.16 -26.10
N ALA A 294 17.09 -9.04 -25.80
CA ALA A 294 18.11 -9.46 -26.76
C ALA A 294 17.50 -10.20 -27.97
N ALA A 295 16.49 -11.05 -27.75
CA ALA A 295 15.77 -11.74 -28.81
C ALA A 295 15.05 -10.77 -29.75
N ARG A 296 14.34 -9.77 -29.21
CA ARG A 296 13.65 -8.74 -30.01
C ARG A 296 14.60 -7.86 -30.82
N ILE A 297 15.78 -7.53 -30.29
CA ILE A 297 16.80 -6.78 -31.04
C ILE A 297 17.30 -7.61 -32.24
N GLY A 298 17.41 -8.93 -32.09
CA GLY A 298 17.73 -9.85 -33.18
C GLY A 298 16.70 -9.79 -34.31
N GLU A 299 15.41 -9.84 -33.97
CA GLU A 299 14.31 -9.83 -34.95
C GLU A 299 14.26 -8.53 -35.77
N THR A 300 14.52 -7.37 -35.15
CA THR A 300 14.49 -6.08 -35.86
C THR A 300 15.57 -5.92 -36.93
N LYS A 301 16.65 -6.72 -36.89
CA LYS A 301 17.71 -6.70 -37.91
C LYS A 301 17.40 -7.48 -39.17
N TYR A 302 16.35 -8.31 -39.17
CA TYR A 302 15.98 -9.15 -40.33
C TYR A 302 14.82 -8.59 -41.15
N VAL A 303 14.32 -7.40 -40.80
CA VAL A 303 13.19 -6.73 -41.48
C VAL A 303 13.65 -5.48 -42.27
N GLN A 304 14.96 -5.32 -42.48
CA GLN A 304 15.56 -4.34 -43.41
C GLN A 304 16.40 -5.07 -44.45
#